data_AF-A0A5J4PTN4-F1
#
_entry.id   AF-A0A5J4PTN4-F1
#
_cell.length_a   1.000
_cell.length_b   1.000
_cell.length_c   1.000
_cell.angle_alpha   90.00
_cell.angle_beta   90.00
_cell.angle_gamma   90.00
#
_symmetry.space_group_name_H-M   'P 1'
#
loop_
_entity.id
_entity.type
_entity.pdbx_description
1 polymer ?
#
loop_
_entity_poly.entity_id
_entity_poly.type
_entity_poly.pdbx_seq_one_letter_code
_entity_poly.pdbx_strand_id
1 'polypeptide(L)' 'MTPETLERELASFNAIKDSNPKYLLTTNIDFNPVYNGIRKLNVVDWMLTTTI' A
#
# COMPACT_ATOMS: atom_id res chain seq x y z
N MET A 1 6.26 -2.95 12.37
CA MET A 1 4.78 -2.87 12.28
C MET A 1 4.18 -4.03 13.05
N THR A 2 3.12 -3.83 13.84
CA THR A 2 2.42 -4.93 14.50
C THR A 2 1.41 -5.58 13.53
N PRO A 3 1.07 -6.87 13.66
CA PRO A 3 0.11 -7.54 12.79
C PRO A 3 -1.25 -6.84 12.71
N GLU A 4 -1.73 -6.28 13.83
CA GLU A 4 -3.03 -5.61 13.94
C GLU A 4 -3.04 -4.28 13.16
N THR A 5 -1.89 -3.60 13.10
CA THR A 5 -1.74 -2.39 12.30
C THR A 5 -1.86 -2.70 10.81
N LEU A 6 -1.24 -3.80 10.36
CA LEU A 6 -1.34 -4.24 8.98
C LEU A 6 -2.76 -4.67 8.61
N GLU A 7 -3.44 -5.42 9.47
CA GLU A 7 -4.84 -5.81 9.22
C GLU A 7 -5.76 -4.60 9.03
N ARG A 8 -5.64 -3.59 9.89
CA ARG A 8 -6.41 -2.35 9.77
C ARG A 8 -6.12 -1.60 8.47
N GLU A 9 -4.85 -1.53 8.06
CA GLU A 9 -4.44 -0.90 6.80
C GLU A 9 -5.02 -1.62 5.58
N LEU A 10 -5.11 -2.96 5.61
CA LEU A 10 -5.61 -3.77 4.49
C LEU A 10 -7.13 -3.93 4.47
N ALA A 11 -7.84 -3.68 5.57
CA ALA A 11 -9.27 -3.92 5.71
C ALA A 11 -10.12 -3.24 4.63
N SER A 12 -9.87 -1.95 4.36
CA SER A 12 -10.61 -1.20 3.33
C SER A 12 -10.33 -1.73 1.92
N PHE A 13 -9.11 -2.17 1.64
CA PHE A 13 -8.76 -2.76 0.35
C PHE A 13 -9.43 -4.12 0.15
N ASN A 14 -9.52 -4.95 1.18
CA ASN A 14 -10.17 -6.26 1.12
C ASN A 14 -11.69 -6.16 0.91
N ALA A 15 -12.32 -5.08 1.37
CA ALA A 15 -13.75 -4.84 1.16
C ALA A 15 -14.13 -4.58 -0.31
N ILE A 16 -13.18 -4.12 -1.14
CA ILE A 16 -13.40 -3.80 -2.56
C ILE A 16 -12.88 -4.97 -3.41
N LYS A 17 -13.77 -5.78 -3.98
CA LYS A 17 -13.37 -7.01 -4.70
C LYS A 17 -12.69 -6.74 -6.04
N ASP A 18 -13.30 -5.94 -6.90
CA ASP A 18 -12.90 -5.80 -8.32
C ASP A 18 -12.07 -4.54 -8.60
N SER A 19 -11.04 -4.30 -7.80
CA SER A 19 -10.08 -3.20 -8.01
C SER A 19 -8.70 -3.79 -8.21
N ASN A 20 -8.09 -3.60 -9.38
CA ASN A 20 -6.73 -4.04 -9.67
C ASN A 20 -6.09 -3.10 -10.71
N PRO A 21 -4.93 -2.49 -10.43
CA PRO A 21 -4.09 -2.61 -9.23
C PRO A 21 -4.64 -1.88 -7.98
N LYS A 22 -4.22 -2.32 -6.78
CA LYS A 22 -4.44 -1.63 -5.50
C LYS A 22 -3.10 -1.12 -4.95
N TYR A 23 -3.08 0.13 -4.52
CA TYR A 23 -1.89 0.77 -3.95
C TYR A 23 -2.19 1.30 -2.55
N LEU A 24 -1.28 1.03 -1.61
CA LEU A 24 -1.27 1.61 -0.28
C LEU A 24 -0.08 2.55 -0.17
N LEU A 25 -0.34 3.86 -0.19
CA LEU A 25 0.68 4.87 0.08
C LEU A 25 0.95 4.91 1.59
N THR A 26 2.21 4.74 1.99
CA THR A 26 2.60 4.75 3.39
C THR A 26 3.94 5.45 3.61
N THR A 27 4.16 5.98 4.81
CA THR A 27 5.47 6.49 5.26
C THR A 27 6.28 5.43 6.00
N ASN A 28 5.74 4.22 6.18
CA ASN A 28 6.44 3.14 6.85
C ASN A 28 7.63 2.65 6.01
N ILE A 29 8.69 2.19 6.66
CA ILE A 29 9.95 1.73 6.03
C ILE A 29 9.84 0.25 5.61
N ASP A 30 8.63 -0.17 5.21
CA ASP A 30 8.42 -1.52 4.68
C ASP A 30 8.82 -1.50 3.20
N PHE A 31 9.99 -2.06 2.86
CA PHE A 31 10.50 -2.06 1.48
C PHE A 31 9.61 -2.90 0.54
N ASN A 32 8.74 -2.24 -0.22
CA ASN A 32 7.92 -2.76 -1.32
C ASN A 32 7.25 -4.16 -1.14
N PRO A 33 6.62 -4.47 0.01
CA PRO A 33 5.88 -5.73 0.14
C PRO A 33 4.58 -5.70 -0.67
N VAL A 34 4.25 -6.83 -1.28
CA VAL A 34 2.95 -7.08 -1.91
C VAL A 34 2.11 -7.94 -0.97
N TYR A 35 0.95 -7.43 -0.54
CA TYR A 35 0.00 -8.15 0.33
C TYR A 35 -1.30 -8.40 -0.43
N ASN A 36 -1.64 -9.66 -0.72
CA ASN A 36 -2.87 -10.01 -1.46
C ASN A 36 -3.05 -9.20 -2.76
N GLY A 37 -1.95 -8.92 -3.48
CA GLY A 37 -1.95 -8.09 -4.69
C GLY A 37 -1.97 -6.57 -4.46
N ILE A 38 -2.06 -6.10 -3.21
CA ILE A 38 -1.95 -4.70 -2.81
C ILE A 38 -0.47 -4.33 -2.71
N ARG A 39 -0.07 -3.29 -3.44
CA ARG A 39 1.31 -2.80 -3.49
C ARG A 39 1.48 -1.67 -2.49
N LYS A 40 2.38 -1.81 -1.52
CA LYS A 40 2.80 -0.69 -0.68
C LYS A 40 3.80 0.19 -1.44
N LEU A 41 3.58 1.50 -1.44
CA LEU A 41 4.48 2.50 -2.00
C LEU A 41 4.84 3.51 -0.92
N ASN A 42 6.10 3.96 -0.92
CA ASN A 42 6.50 5.07 -0.08
C ASN A 42 5.86 6.38 -0.60
N VAL A 43 5.26 7.17 0.30
CA VAL A 43 4.60 8.45 -0.05
C VAL A 43 5.58 9.43 -0.68
N VAL A 44 6.80 9.56 -0.13
CA VAL A 44 7.81 10.52 -0.62
C VAL A 44 8.27 10.13 -2.02
N ASP A 45 8.59 8.85 -2.23
CA ASP A 45 8.98 8.36 -3.56
C ASP A 45 7.87 8.56 -4.59
N TRP A 46 6.61 8.30 -4.21
CA TRP A 46 5.45 8.55 -5.08
C TRP A 46 5.32 10.03 -5.46
N MET A 47 5.46 10.95 -4.50
CA MET A 47 5.39 12.39 -4.75
C MET A 47 6.54 12.91 -5.61
N LEU A 48 7.73 12.32 -5.46
CA LEU A 48 8.93 12.68 -6.23
C LEU A 48 8.97 12.03 -7.61
N THR A 49 8.02 11.16 -7.95
CA THR A 49 7.90 10.57 -9.28
C THR A 49 7.50 11.66 -10.29
N THR A 50 8.49 12.40 -10.77
CA THR A 50 8.36 13.35 -11.88
C THR A 50 8.79 12.64 -13.15
N THR A 51 7.86 11.91 -13.76
CA THR A 51 7.97 11.49 -15.16
C THR A 51 6.84 12.17 -15.91
N ILE A 52 7.19 13.19 -16.70
CA ILE A 52 6.31 13.81 -17.70
C ILE A 52 6.59 13.12 -19.03
#